data_AF-A0A948VG43-F1
#
_entry.id   AF-A0A948VG43-F1
#
_cell.length_a   1.000
_cell.length_b   1.000
_cell.length_c   1.000
_cell.angle_alpha   90.00
_cell.angle_beta   90.00
_cell.angle_gamma   90.00
#
_symmetry.space_group_name_H-M   'P 1'
#
loop_
_entity.id
_entity.type
_entity.pdbx_description
1 polymer ?
#
loop_
_entity_poly.entity_id
_entity_poly.type
_entity_poly.pdbx_seq_one_letter_code
_entity_poly.pdbx_strand_id
1 'polypeptide(L)'
;MNMVMYEQVFQEFVNSDDTLRVFEGDKLVFSSRKDRLLPLMEYLDRFAPEHEGVVIFDKIIGNAAALLAVRAKCREVFSPLGSELAIHTLEKYGINYNFARIVPTIQRADGEDMCPMEKLSIGKEPEEFYQTMVEIINRSATRGS
;
A
#
# COMPACT_ATOMS: atom_id res chain seq x y z
N MET A 1 -0.57 20.33 -2.86
CA MET A 1 0.08 19.96 -4.14
C MET A 1 -0.95 20.03 -5.26
N ASN A 2 -0.52 20.41 -6.47
CA ASN A 2 -1.34 20.37 -7.68
C ASN A 2 -1.08 19.06 -8.45
N MET A 3 -1.97 18.69 -9.37
CA MET A 3 -1.93 17.41 -10.10
C MET A 3 -0.63 17.21 -10.90
N VAL A 4 -0.10 18.28 -11.49
CA VAL A 4 1.15 18.27 -12.27
C VAL A 4 2.36 17.84 -11.43
N MET A 5 2.42 18.24 -10.16
CA MET A 5 3.52 17.85 -9.27
C MET A 5 3.45 16.37 -8.88
N TYR A 6 2.24 15.81 -8.69
CA TYR A 6 2.13 14.38 -8.37
C TYR A 6 2.50 13.48 -9.55
N GLU A 7 2.26 13.90 -10.79
CA GLU A 7 2.74 13.18 -11.96
C GLU A 7 4.27 13.11 -12.01
N GLN A 8 4.96 14.21 -11.71
CA GLN A 8 6.43 14.24 -11.64
C GLN A 8 6.95 13.32 -10.52
N VAL A 9 6.39 13.45 -9.31
CA VAL A 9 6.74 12.57 -8.19
C VAL A 9 6.45 11.10 -8.51
N PHE A 10 5.37 10.83 -9.24
CA PHE A 10 5.03 9.47 -9.68
C PHE A 10 6.08 8.91 -10.63
N GLN A 11 6.50 9.67 -11.64
CA GLN A 11 7.56 9.23 -12.56
C GLN A 11 8.90 9.03 -11.84
N GLU A 12 9.28 9.94 -10.95
CA GLU A 12 10.48 9.79 -10.12
C GLU A 12 10.40 8.55 -9.25
N PHE A 13 9.24 8.31 -8.61
CA PHE A 13 9.01 7.13 -7.79
C PHE A 13 9.12 5.86 -8.61
N VAL A 14 8.45 5.77 -9.78
CA VAL A 14 8.48 4.60 -10.67
C VAL A 14 9.91 4.26 -11.10
N ASN A 15 10.76 5.26 -11.33
CA ASN A 15 12.16 5.07 -11.73
C ASN A 15 13.15 4.91 -10.56
N SER A 16 12.69 5.02 -9.31
CA SER A 16 13.51 4.83 -8.12
C SER A 16 13.49 3.40 -7.58
N ASP A 17 14.46 3.08 -6.72
CA ASP A 17 14.52 1.83 -5.95
C ASP A 17 13.52 1.78 -4.79
N ASP A 18 12.84 2.89 -4.48
CA ASP A 18 11.87 2.93 -3.39
C ASP A 18 10.63 2.13 -3.78
N THR A 19 10.18 1.28 -2.88
CA THR A 19 8.97 0.46 -3.03
C THR A 19 7.74 1.15 -2.43
N LEU A 20 7.95 2.07 -1.49
CA LEU A 20 6.92 2.92 -0.89
C LEU A 20 7.46 4.34 -0.67
N ARG A 21 6.65 5.34 -0.98
CA ARG A 21 6.80 6.71 -0.47
C ARG A 21 5.48 7.22 0.07
N VAL A 22 5.53 7.94 1.19
CA VAL A 22 4.36 8.57 1.80
C VAL A 22 4.60 10.05 1.95
N PHE A 23 3.65 10.85 1.47
CA PHE A 23 3.70 12.30 1.51
C PHE A 23 2.55 12.87 2.34
N GLU A 24 2.84 13.94 3.08
CA GLU A 24 1.83 14.79 3.70
C GLU A 24 1.99 16.20 3.12
N GLY A 25 1.02 16.65 2.33
CA GLY A 25 1.22 17.83 1.49
C GLY A 25 2.32 17.58 0.47
N ASP A 26 3.37 18.40 0.46
CA ASP A 26 4.56 18.30 -0.37
C ASP A 26 5.77 17.66 0.33
N LYS A 27 5.63 17.32 1.62
CA LYS A 27 6.69 16.75 2.43
C LYS A 27 6.71 15.23 2.31
N LEU A 28 7.85 14.67 1.90
CA LEU A 28 8.12 13.24 2.04
C LEU A 28 8.29 12.91 3.53
N VAL A 29 7.33 12.17 4.10
CA VAL A 29 7.35 11.80 5.53
C VAL A 29 7.89 10.40 5.76
N PHE A 30 7.79 9.52 4.76
CA PHE A 30 8.35 8.16 4.83
C PHE A 30 8.74 7.66 3.45
N SER A 31 9.81 6.87 3.38
CA SER A 31 10.18 6.09 2.19
C SER A 31 10.81 4.78 2.62
N SER A 32 10.70 3.76 1.77
CA SER A 32 11.28 2.45 2.03
C SER A 32 11.63 1.73 0.73
N ARG A 33 12.58 0.82 0.82
CA ARG A 33 12.97 -0.13 -0.23
C ARG A 33 12.65 -1.58 0.15
N LYS A 34 11.94 -1.80 1.26
CA LYS A 34 11.57 -3.14 1.71
C LYS A 34 10.48 -3.71 0.81
N ASP A 35 10.41 -5.03 0.70
CA ASP A 35 9.44 -5.67 -0.19
C ASP A 35 8.07 -5.90 0.47
N ARG A 36 7.08 -6.13 -0.39
CA ARG A 36 5.72 -6.54 -0.02
C ARG A 36 5.07 -5.48 0.86
N LEU A 37 4.32 -5.90 1.89
CA LEU A 37 3.59 -5.01 2.79
C LEU A 37 4.46 -4.46 3.93
N LEU A 38 5.73 -4.87 4.04
CA LEU A 38 6.60 -4.45 5.15
C LEU A 38 6.79 -2.92 5.23
N PRO A 39 6.99 -2.18 4.11
CA PRO A 39 6.99 -0.72 4.14
C PRO A 39 5.74 -0.11 4.77
N LEU A 40 4.55 -0.57 4.38
CA LEU A 40 3.28 -0.06 4.90
C LEU A 40 3.10 -0.39 6.37
N MET A 41 3.46 -1.60 6.79
CA MET A 41 3.41 -1.98 8.20
C MET A 41 4.37 -1.15 9.06
N GLU A 42 5.58 -0.87 8.56
CA GLU A 42 6.52 0.01 9.25
C GLU A 42 6.01 1.45 9.34
N TYR A 43 5.43 1.96 8.26
CA TYR A 43 4.80 3.29 8.26
C TYR A 43 3.66 3.37 9.28
N LEU A 44 2.77 2.37 9.28
CA LEU A 44 1.62 2.30 10.18
C LEU A 44 2.02 2.25 11.65
N ASP A 45 3.07 1.50 11.98
CA ASP A 45 3.55 1.34 13.35
C ASP A 45 4.25 2.61 13.87
N ARG A 46 5.11 3.23 13.04
CA ARG A 46 6.06 4.25 13.51
C ARG A 46 5.69 5.69 13.16
N PHE A 47 4.88 5.92 12.14
CA PHE A 47 4.67 7.25 11.56
C PHE A 47 3.20 7.64 11.47
N ALA A 48 2.33 6.70 11.09
CA ALA A 48 0.90 6.98 10.87
C ALA A 48 0.15 7.65 12.05
N PRO A 49 0.50 7.42 13.34
CA PRO A 49 -0.16 8.13 14.44
C PRO A 49 -0.05 9.66 14.40
N GLU A 50 0.97 10.21 13.73
CA GLU A 50 1.26 11.65 13.64
C GLU A 50 0.78 12.30 12.33
N HIS A 51 0.20 11.53 11.41
CA HIS A 51 -0.13 11.99 10.05
C HIS A 51 -1.58 11.69 9.66
N GLU A 52 -2.16 12.55 8.82
CA GLU A 52 -3.53 12.40 8.32
C GLU A 52 -3.67 12.91 6.89
N GLY A 53 -4.50 12.23 6.07
CA GLY A 53 -4.73 12.64 4.69
C GLY A 53 -3.50 12.51 3.81
N VAL A 54 -2.67 11.50 4.08
CA VAL A 54 -1.42 11.26 3.35
C VAL A 54 -1.68 10.77 1.92
N VAL A 55 -0.68 10.94 1.06
CA VAL A 55 -0.64 10.39 -0.29
C VAL A 55 0.41 9.29 -0.34
N ILE A 56 0.02 8.12 -0.82
CA ILE A 56 0.87 6.93 -0.85
C ILE A 56 1.24 6.60 -2.29
N PHE A 57 2.53 6.41 -2.53
CA PHE A 57 3.09 5.86 -3.75
C PHE A 57 3.61 4.46 -3.44
N ASP A 58 3.09 3.45 -4.12
CA ASP A 58 3.52 2.05 -3.96
C ASP A 58 3.69 1.41 -5.35
N LYS A 59 4.66 0.52 -5.52
CA LYS A 59 4.89 -0.16 -6.79
C LYS A 59 3.74 -1.10 -7.16
N ILE A 60 3.05 -1.69 -6.19
CA ILE A 60 1.92 -2.60 -6.45
C ILE A 60 0.84 -2.40 -5.40
N ILE A 61 -0.32 -1.89 -5.80
CA ILE A 61 -1.50 -1.79 -4.93
C ILE A 61 -2.49 -2.92 -5.21
N GLY A 62 -2.36 -3.98 -4.40
CA GLY A 62 -3.38 -5.01 -4.24
C GLY A 62 -4.40 -4.69 -3.16
N ASN A 63 -5.45 -5.49 -3.03
CA ASN A 63 -6.48 -5.34 -1.99
C ASN A 63 -5.89 -5.28 -0.57
N ALA A 64 -4.85 -6.07 -0.31
CA ALA A 64 -4.14 -6.04 0.96
C ALA A 64 -3.50 -4.66 1.25
N ALA A 65 -2.80 -4.10 0.27
CA ALA A 65 -2.20 -2.77 0.38
C ALA A 65 -3.27 -1.68 0.48
N ALA A 66 -4.40 -1.82 -0.24
CA ALA A 66 -5.52 -0.90 -0.16
C ALA A 66 -6.12 -0.82 1.26
N LEU A 67 -6.34 -1.96 1.93
CA LEU A 67 -6.82 -1.97 3.33
C LEU A 67 -5.84 -1.28 4.27
N LEU A 68 -4.53 -1.51 4.10
CA LEU A 68 -3.50 -0.82 4.89
C LEU A 68 -3.43 0.68 4.57
N ALA A 69 -3.65 1.09 3.33
CA ALA A 69 -3.75 2.51 2.95
C ALA A 69 -4.95 3.19 3.62
N VAL A 70 -6.11 2.51 3.73
CA VAL A 70 -7.25 3.01 4.51
C VAL A 70 -6.86 3.21 5.96
N ARG A 71 -6.21 2.21 6.57
CA ARG A 71 -5.77 2.29 7.95
C ARG A 71 -4.72 3.40 8.19
N ALA A 72 -3.96 3.74 7.16
CA ALA A 72 -2.98 4.83 7.12
C ALA A 72 -3.61 6.21 6.96
N LYS A 73 -4.95 6.32 6.94
CA LYS A 73 -5.69 7.57 6.68
C LYS A 73 -5.25 8.23 5.36
N CYS A 74 -4.97 7.39 4.36
CA CYS A 74 -4.58 7.82 3.04
C CYS A 74 -5.77 8.49 2.33
N ARG A 75 -5.52 9.61 1.63
CA ARG A 75 -6.52 10.24 0.77
C ARG A 75 -6.41 9.80 -0.69
N GLU A 76 -5.21 9.42 -1.12
CA GLU A 76 -4.94 9.10 -2.52
C GLU A 76 -3.73 8.17 -2.67
N VAL A 77 -3.87 7.15 -3.51
CA VAL A 77 -2.79 6.22 -3.85
C VAL A 77 -2.35 6.37 -5.31
N PHE A 78 -1.05 6.22 -5.55
CA PHE A 78 -0.44 6.18 -6.88
C PHE A 78 0.32 4.87 -7.04
N SER A 79 0.11 4.17 -8.17
CA SER A 79 0.82 2.93 -8.44
C SER A 79 0.97 2.65 -9.93
N PRO A 80 2.10 2.09 -10.40
CA PRO A 80 2.17 1.59 -11.76
C PRO A 80 1.28 0.35 -11.97
N LEU A 81 0.89 -0.36 -10.91
CA LEU A 81 0.06 -1.57 -10.98
C LEU A 81 -0.94 -1.66 -9.83
N GLY A 82 -2.23 -1.63 -10.14
CA GLY A 82 -3.31 -1.89 -9.18
C GLY A 82 -4.15 -3.12 -9.52
N SER A 83 -4.88 -3.68 -8.56
CA SER A 83 -5.90 -4.72 -8.80
C SER A 83 -7.33 -4.19 -8.79
N GLU A 84 -8.25 -4.87 -9.47
CA GLU A 84 -9.70 -4.58 -9.40
C GLU A 84 -10.22 -4.74 -7.95
N LEU A 85 -9.70 -5.72 -7.21
CA LEU A 85 -10.02 -5.88 -5.79
C LEU A 85 -9.56 -4.68 -4.95
N ALA A 86 -8.40 -4.11 -5.27
CA ALA A 86 -7.94 -2.87 -4.63
C ALA A 86 -8.86 -1.70 -4.93
N ILE A 87 -9.27 -1.53 -6.20
CA ILE A 87 -10.19 -0.47 -6.62
C ILE A 87 -11.48 -0.54 -5.81
N HIS A 88 -12.09 -1.72 -5.71
CA HIS A 88 -13.33 -1.90 -4.94
C HIS A 88 -13.18 -1.45 -3.48
N THR A 89 -12.07 -1.81 -2.85
CA THR A 89 -11.76 -1.38 -1.48
C THR A 89 -11.53 0.13 -1.40
N LEU A 90 -10.73 0.70 -2.29
CA LEU A 90 -10.43 2.15 -2.29
C LEU A 90 -11.71 2.98 -2.49
N GLU A 91 -12.57 2.59 -3.42
CA GLU A 91 -13.88 3.24 -3.66
C GLU A 91 -14.80 3.10 -2.44
N LYS A 92 -14.88 1.92 -1.83
CA LYS A 92 -15.68 1.68 -0.62
C LYS A 92 -15.30 2.62 0.52
N TYR A 93 -14.01 2.95 0.68
CA TYR A 93 -13.53 3.83 1.75
C TYR A 93 -13.23 5.27 1.28
N GLY A 94 -13.58 5.63 0.05
CA GLY A 94 -13.44 7.00 -0.46
C GLY A 94 -12.00 7.45 -0.66
N ILE A 95 -11.09 6.53 -1.02
CA ILE A 95 -9.69 6.84 -1.35
C ILE A 95 -9.54 6.97 -2.86
N ASN A 96 -8.99 8.10 -3.30
CA ASN A 96 -8.67 8.31 -4.71
C ASN A 96 -7.52 7.40 -5.15
N TYR A 97 -7.48 7.03 -6.42
CA TYR A 97 -6.43 6.16 -6.94
C TYR A 97 -6.01 6.55 -8.35
N ASN A 98 -4.72 6.40 -8.62
CA ASN A 98 -4.13 6.58 -9.94
C ASN A 98 -3.28 5.36 -10.26
N PHE A 99 -3.79 4.49 -11.13
CA PHE A 99 -3.13 3.28 -11.57
C PHE A 99 -2.76 3.35 -13.05
N ALA A 100 -1.51 3.07 -13.39
CA ALA A 100 -1.08 3.02 -14.79
C ALA A 100 -1.57 1.74 -15.50
N ARG A 101 -1.64 0.62 -14.78
CA ARG A 101 -2.21 -0.65 -15.26
C ARG A 101 -3.07 -1.27 -14.17
N ILE A 102 -4.18 -1.87 -14.59
CA ILE A 102 -5.11 -2.59 -13.72
C ILE A 102 -5.12 -4.07 -14.13
N VAL A 103 -5.13 -4.97 -13.15
CA VAL A 103 -5.28 -6.42 -13.34
C VAL A 103 -6.42 -6.93 -12.45
N PRO A 104 -7.04 -8.09 -12.73
CA PRO A 104 -8.11 -8.60 -11.88
C PRO A 104 -7.66 -8.81 -10.43
N THR A 105 -6.51 -9.46 -10.24
CA THR A 105 -5.93 -9.73 -8.92
C THR A 105 -4.40 -9.68 -8.98
N ILE A 106 -3.75 -9.34 -7.86
CA ILE A 106 -2.28 -9.42 -7.77
C ILE A 106 -1.88 -10.89 -7.66
N GLN A 107 -1.02 -11.32 -8.58
CA GLN A 107 -0.46 -12.66 -8.60
C GLN A 107 0.86 -12.73 -7.83
N ARG A 108 1.29 -13.94 -7.51
CA ARG A 108 2.64 -14.24 -7.06
C ARG A 108 3.66 -13.88 -8.14
N ALA A 109 4.91 -13.69 -7.74
CA ALA A 109 6.00 -13.37 -8.66
C ALA A 109 6.28 -14.48 -9.70
N ASP A 110 5.93 -15.73 -9.38
CA ASP A 110 5.99 -16.87 -10.31
C ASP A 110 4.82 -16.91 -11.31
N GLY A 111 3.78 -16.07 -11.12
CA GLY A 111 2.61 -15.98 -12.00
C GLY A 111 1.62 -17.14 -11.88
N GLU A 112 1.82 -18.08 -10.97
CA GLU A 112 1.04 -19.33 -10.93
C GLU A 112 -0.31 -19.18 -10.20
N ASP A 113 -0.36 -18.35 -9.15
CA ASP A 113 -1.55 -18.18 -8.30
C ASP A 113 -1.63 -16.75 -7.74
N MET A 114 -2.77 -16.43 -7.13
CA MET A 114 -3.00 -15.20 -6.40
C MET A 114 -1.96 -15.01 -5.29
N CYS A 115 -1.47 -13.78 -5.13
CA CYS A 115 -0.62 -13.40 -4.01
C CYS A 115 -1.28 -13.81 -2.68
N PRO A 116 -0.58 -14.49 -1.75
CA PRO A 116 -1.16 -14.94 -0.49
C PRO A 116 -1.78 -13.80 0.33
N MET A 117 -1.19 -12.60 0.28
CA MET A 117 -1.71 -11.43 0.99
C MET A 117 -2.98 -10.89 0.34
N GLU A 118 -3.04 -10.88 -1.01
CA GLU A 118 -4.23 -10.50 -1.77
C GLU A 118 -5.41 -11.42 -1.43
N LYS A 119 -5.15 -12.74 -1.36
CA LYS A 119 -6.14 -13.74 -0.99
C LYS A 119 -6.59 -13.58 0.47
N LEU A 120 -5.63 -13.34 1.36
CA LEU A 120 -5.90 -13.18 2.79
C LEU A 120 -6.74 -11.94 3.10
N SER A 121 -6.62 -10.88 2.32
CA SER A 121 -7.36 -9.63 2.54
C SER A 121 -8.82 -9.68 2.08
N ILE A 122 -9.23 -10.68 1.30
CA ILE A 122 -10.61 -10.79 0.80
C ILE A 122 -11.59 -10.91 1.98
N GLY A 123 -12.62 -10.08 1.97
CA GLY A 123 -13.69 -10.08 2.97
C GLY A 123 -13.32 -9.45 4.31
N LYS A 124 -12.12 -8.88 4.45
CA LYS A 124 -11.68 -8.22 5.70
C LYS A 124 -11.91 -6.73 5.67
N GLU A 125 -12.15 -6.19 6.85
CA GLU A 125 -12.12 -4.74 7.10
C GLU A 125 -10.67 -4.26 7.38
N PRO A 126 -10.36 -2.95 7.22
CA PRO A 126 -9.01 -2.41 7.37
C PRO A 126 -8.32 -2.75 8.69
N GLU A 127 -9.01 -2.56 9.81
CA GLU A 127 -8.45 -2.86 11.14
C GLU A 127 -8.22 -4.36 11.33
N GLU A 128 -9.16 -5.20 10.88
CA GLU A 128 -9.04 -6.65 10.97
C GLU A 128 -7.83 -7.17 10.19
N PHE A 129 -7.62 -6.66 8.96
CA PHE A 129 -6.48 -7.04 8.16
C PHE A 129 -5.17 -6.55 8.77
N TYR A 130 -5.12 -5.33 9.31
CA TYR A 130 -3.95 -4.81 10.01
C TYR A 130 -3.56 -5.70 11.20
N GLN A 131 -4.51 -6.07 12.06
CA GLN A 131 -4.23 -6.96 13.20
C GLN A 131 -3.75 -8.34 12.73
N THR A 132 -4.35 -8.89 11.67
CA THR A 132 -3.88 -10.14 11.05
C THR A 132 -2.40 -10.03 10.63
N MET A 133 -2.00 -8.89 10.04
CA MET A 133 -0.62 -8.65 9.63
C MET A 133 0.34 -8.50 10.83
N VAL A 134 -0.07 -7.83 11.90
CA VAL A 134 0.70 -7.74 13.15
C VAL A 134 0.98 -9.13 13.71
N GLU A 135 -0.02 -10.02 13.74
CA GLU A 135 0.17 -11.39 14.19
C GLU A 135 1.15 -12.18 13.32
N ILE A 136 1.05 -12.05 11.99
CA ILE A 136 1.95 -12.73 11.04
C ILE A 136 3.40 -12.30 11.26
N ILE A 137 3.64 -11.00 11.43
CA ILE A 137 4.97 -10.44 11.66
C ILE A 137 5.53 -10.94 13.00
N ASN A 138 4.74 -10.89 14.07
CA ASN A 138 5.16 -11.35 15.40
C ASN A 138 5.49 -12.85 15.44
N ARG A 139 4.70 -13.69 14.76
CA ARG A 139 4.97 -15.14 14.65
C ARG A 139 6.23 -15.45 13.83
N SER A 140 6.58 -14.59 12.88
CA SER A 140 7.78 -14.76 12.07
C SER A 140 9.04 -14.38 12.85
N ALA A 141 8.97 -13.36 13.72
CA ALA A 141 10.06 -12.97 14.60
C ALA A 141 10.41 -14.04 15.64
N THR A 142 9.40 -14.73 16.21
CA THR A 142 9.62 -15.78 17.24
C THR A 142 10.15 -17.10 16.69
N ARG A 143 9.98 -17.38 15.39
CA ARG A 143 10.49 -18.61 14.74
C ARG A 143 11.91 -18.49 14.18
N GLY A 144 12.44 -17.27 14.10
CA GLY A 144 13.80 -16.99 13.65
C GLY A 144 14.81 -16.76 14.79
N SER A 145 14.39 -16.98 16.05
CA SER A 145 15.24 -16.89 17.25
C SER A 145 15.73 -18.26 17.68
#